data_AF-A0A836MP83-F1
#
_entry.id   AF-A0A836MP83-F1
#
_cell.length_a   1.000
_cell.length_b   1.000
_cell.length_c   1.000
_cell.angle_alpha   90.00
_cell.angle_beta   90.00
_cell.angle_gamma   90.00
#
_symmetry.space_group_name_H-M   'P 1'
#
loop_
_entity.id
_entity.type
_entity.pdbx_description
1 polymer ?
#
loop_
_entity_poly.entity_id
_entity_poly.type
_entity_poly.pdbx_seq_one_letter_code
_entity_poly.pdbx_strand_id
1 'polypeptide(L)' 'MKKSQGKYALITGVISVIGQAMARELMAAGINVAITGRNKQVMRS' A
#
# COMPACT_ATOMS: atom_id res chain seq x y z
N MET A 1 -9.78 -14.69 -13.90
CA MET A 1 -9.26 -13.35 -13.54
C MET A 1 -9.54 -13.10 -12.07
N LYS A 2 -8.54 -12.75 -11.24
CA LYS A 2 -8.79 -12.44 -9.81
C LYS A 2 -9.61 -11.14 -9.72
N LYS A 3 -10.67 -11.12 -8.89
CA LYS A 3 -11.62 -9.99 -8.75
C LYS A 3 -10.97 -8.65 -8.33
N SER A 4 -9.73 -8.69 -7.85
CA SER A 4 -8.95 -7.54 -7.37
C SER A 4 -7.98 -6.95 -8.38
N GLN A 5 -7.64 -7.67 -9.47
CA GLN A 5 -6.64 -7.20 -10.43
C GLN A 5 -7.10 -5.89 -11.10
N GLY A 6 -6.19 -4.91 -11.18
CA GLY A 6 -6.42 -3.62 -11.82
C GLY A 6 -7.17 -2.59 -10.96
N LYS A 7 -7.51 -2.94 -9.71
CA LYS A 7 -8.07 -1.98 -8.75
C LYS A 7 -6.99 -1.09 -8.15
N TYR A 8 -7.42 0.01 -7.54
CA TYR A 8 -6.56 0.95 -6.83
C TYR A 8 -6.88 0.96 -5.34
N ALA A 9 -5.86 1.17 -4.50
CA ALA A 9 -6.01 1.35 -3.06
C ALA A 9 -5.16 2.52 -2.55
N LEU A 10 -5.71 3.30 -1.62
CA LEU A 10 -5.00 4.33 -0.87
C LEU A 10 -4.83 3.87 0.59
N ILE A 11 -3.59 3.71 1.04
CA ILE A 11 -3.27 3.36 2.42
C ILE A 11 -2.80 4.61 3.15
N THR A 12 -3.53 5.00 4.20
CA THR A 12 -3.15 6.10 5.09
C THR A 12 -2.41 5.56 6.31
N GLY A 13 -1.50 6.36 6.89
CA GLY A 13 -0.74 5.95 8.08
C GLY A 13 0.26 4.81 7.82
N VAL A 14 0.77 4.69 6.59
CA VAL A 14 1.65 3.58 6.15
C VAL A 14 2.98 3.46 6.91
N ILE A 15 3.31 4.45 7.74
CA ILE A 15 4.56 4.53 8.51
C ILE A 15 4.65 3.39 9.55
N SER A 16 3.54 2.68 9.80
CA SER A 16 3.50 1.49 10.66
C SER A 16 3.85 0.20 9.91
N VAL A 17 4.36 -0.80 10.64
CA VAL A 17 4.63 -2.17 10.15
C VAL A 17 3.41 -2.77 9.44
N ILE A 18 2.21 -2.52 10.00
CA ILE A 18 0.95 -3.02 9.45
C ILE A 18 0.65 -2.38 8.10
N GLY A 19 0.83 -1.06 7.96
CA GLY A 19 0.60 -0.36 6.71
C GLY A 19 1.50 -0.87 5.58
N GLN A 20 2.77 -1.14 5.88
CA GLN A 20 3.71 -1.71 4.92
C GLN A 20 3.36 -3.15 4.54
N ALA A 21 3.02 -4.00 5.52
CA ALA A 21 2.61 -5.37 5.27
C ALA A 21 1.34 -5.42 4.39
N MET A 22 0.36 -4.57 4.69
CA MET A 22 -0.87 -4.48 3.93
C MET A 22 -0.63 -3.99 2.50
N ALA A 23 0.28 -3.03 2.29
CA ALA A 23 0.67 -2.59 0.95
C ALA A 23 1.24 -3.77 0.12
N ARG A 24 2.11 -4.58 0.72
CA ARG A 24 2.72 -5.75 0.07
C ARG A 24 1.69 -6.79 -0.37
N GLU A 25 0.75 -7.13 0.52
CA GLU A 25 -0.35 -8.07 0.24
C GLU A 25 -1.25 -7.57 -0.91
N LEU A 26 -1.61 -6.28 -0.90
CA LEU A 26 -2.46 -5.71 -1.95
C LEU A 26 -1.75 -5.67 -3.31
N MET A 27 -0.47 -5.31 -3.34
CA MET A 27 0.34 -5.36 -4.57
C MET A 27 0.45 -6.79 -5.11
N ALA A 28 0.68 -7.79 -4.24
CA ALA A 28 0.70 -9.21 -4.63
C ALA A 28 -0.64 -9.70 -5.19
N ALA A 29 -1.75 -9.07 -4.80
CA ALA A 29 -3.08 -9.31 -5.35
C ALA A 29 -3.35 -8.60 -6.70
N GLY A 30 -2.37 -7.86 -7.24
CA GLY A 30 -2.46 -7.12 -8.50
C GLY A 30 -3.20 -5.78 -8.39
N ILE A 31 -3.21 -5.19 -7.20
CA ILE A 31 -3.81 -3.88 -6.92
C ILE A 31 -2.72 -2.82 -7.01
N ASN A 32 -3.02 -1.69 -7.66
CA ASN A 32 -2.16 -0.52 -7.68
C ASN A 32 -2.30 0.24 -6.35
N VAL A 33 -1.22 0.40 -5.59
CA VAL A 33 -1.27 0.96 -4.24
C VAL A 33 -0.59 2.33 -4.19
N ALA A 34 -1.31 3.32 -3.68
CA ALA A 34 -0.74 4.59 -3.22
C ALA A 34 -0.70 4.60 -1.69
N ILE A 35 0.39 5.10 -1.12
CA ILE A 35 0.57 5.17 0.33
C ILE A 35 0.81 6.61 0.77
N THR A 36 0.28 6.97 1.93
CA THR A 36 0.46 8.31 2.51
C THR A 36 0.71 8.25 4.02
N GLY A 37 1.49 9.22 4.50
CA GLY A 37 1.85 9.40 5.89
C GLY A 37 2.37 10.81 6.14
N ARG A 38 2.32 11.26 7.40
CA ARG A 38 2.73 12.62 7.79
C ARG A 38 4.23 12.86 7.61
N ASN A 39 5.06 11.84 7.81
CA ASN A 39 6.51 11.95 7.71
C ASN A 39 7.03 11.31 6.41
N LYS A 40 7.24 12.12 5.39
CA LYS A 40 7.76 11.71 4.07
C LYS A 40 9.18 11.12 4.17
N GLN A 41 9.93 11.47 5.22
CA GLN A 41 11.33 11.07 5.42
C GLN A 41 11.48 9.58 5.78
N VAL A 42 10.45 8.99 6.40
CA VAL A 42 10.38 7.55 6.72
C VAL A 42 9.88 6.73 5.52
N MET A 43 9.36 7.40 4.48
CA MET A 43 8.75 6.79 3.30
C MET A 43 9.73 6.61 2.13
N ARG A 44 11.04 6.66 2.40
CA ARG A 44 12.11 6.35 1.44
C ARG A 44 12.56 4.91 1.65
N SER A 45 12.11 4.03 0.76
CA SER A 45 12.62 2.68 0.55
C SER A 45 13.08 2.56 -0.89
#